data_AF-A0A2H5ZES3-F1
#
_entry.id   AF-A0A2H5ZES3-F1
#
_cell.length_a   1.000
_cell.length_b   1.000
_cell.length_c   1.000
_cell.angle_alpha   90.00
_cell.angle_beta   90.00
_cell.angle_gamma   90.00
#
_symmetry.space_group_name_H-M   'P 1'
#
loop_
_entity.id
_entity.type
_entity.pdbx_description
1 polymer ?
#
loop_
_entity_poly.entity_id
_entity_poly.type
_entity_poly.pdbx_seq_one_letter_code
_entity_poly.pdbx_strand_id
1 'polypeptide(L)'
;MSYRERAKSEIETAQPEAVLAPILRKLVEDSAEALAGMPPDAREAAARARAASVADLEGLHARLREAFERRGIHYHRAATASEAVGIVQHLLRRARRVAKSKSMVAEEIGLTRALRQRGIDVLETDIGEYIVDLEGRGPSHITAPALHLNRTRIRELLARAGHDATDDDPQRLSRLVRDTVARFFEECDAAITGANAVIASSGRVVIVENEGNVALGVSHPQLHIVVTGLEKVVPDEAAALAVLQVLAPSATAQPLTAFTHFVADPLPGQQRHVVFVDNGRSAIAADPRYRDLLRCIRCGACMNACPVYRVAGGLSYGSVYMGPVGAVLSPLLWRDGRYADLPFASSLCGRCTEVCPVGIPLHRMLLELRADAAQAEHTPAVERLAWRAWAAAFGRGRGRTAIAAGRWLWRAARLLRRPRPGDPRTLPPLGPIHTPASLAPAGPAGEPPPPPPPLRRPEPLLVTFRERAATLGAEVTDAYTPEPGDRTVEAAAAVAATGSVLLTAEAADRRGLLRADRVVVLVDADRVVPYPADLEPFLGDGEALILTGASRTADIEKQIVRGIHGSERLTIVLRGAG
;
A
#
# COMPACT_ATOMS: atom_id res chain seq x y z
N MET A 1 15.62 21.09 -6.31
CA MET A 1 15.98 20.79 -4.91
C MET A 1 16.32 19.31 -4.80
N SER A 2 17.32 18.97 -4.01
CA SER A 2 17.66 17.61 -3.61
C SER A 2 16.76 17.14 -2.46
N TYR A 3 16.74 15.82 -2.21
CA TYR A 3 16.14 15.18 -1.05
C TYR A 3 16.66 15.81 0.24
N ARG A 4 17.97 16.07 0.35
CA ARG A 4 18.57 16.64 1.57
C ARG A 4 18.01 18.03 1.86
N GLU A 5 17.84 18.86 0.83
CA GLU A 5 17.28 20.20 0.98
C GLU A 5 15.80 20.14 1.36
N ARG A 6 15.01 19.28 0.71
CA ARG A 6 13.60 19.08 1.07
C ARG A 6 13.45 18.54 2.49
N ALA A 7 14.24 17.52 2.85
CA ALA A 7 14.23 16.92 4.18
C ALA A 7 14.60 17.94 5.27
N LYS A 8 15.64 18.76 5.02
CA LYS A 8 15.99 19.85 5.94
C LYS A 8 14.81 20.82 6.11
N SER A 9 14.21 21.25 5.00
CA SER A 9 13.05 22.15 5.04
C SER A 9 11.90 21.53 5.84
N GLU A 10 11.48 20.31 5.53
CA GLU A 10 10.35 19.65 6.22
C GLU A 10 10.64 19.45 7.72
N ILE A 11 11.87 19.08 8.09
CA ILE A 11 12.28 18.93 9.49
C ILE A 11 12.20 20.27 10.22
N GLU A 12 12.68 21.35 9.62
CA GLU A 12 12.71 22.68 10.24
C GLU A 12 11.32 23.31 10.32
N THR A 13 10.46 23.12 9.32
CA THR A 13 9.16 23.80 9.23
C THR A 13 8.00 23.00 9.85
N ALA A 14 7.97 21.69 9.63
CA ALA A 14 6.81 20.85 9.97
C ALA A 14 7.07 19.89 11.15
N GLN A 15 8.34 19.68 11.52
CA GLN A 15 8.75 18.75 12.58
C GLN A 15 8.02 17.39 12.51
N PRO A 16 8.03 16.71 11.35
CA PRO A 16 7.17 15.55 11.12
C PRO A 16 7.47 14.39 12.08
N GLU A 17 8.67 14.30 12.67
CA GLU A 17 9.00 13.28 13.67
C GLU A 17 8.04 13.28 14.86
N ALA A 18 7.67 14.45 15.39
CA ALA A 18 6.82 14.55 16.56
C ALA A 18 5.42 13.94 16.31
N VAL A 19 4.93 14.03 15.08
CA VAL A 19 3.62 13.49 14.66
C VAL A 19 3.75 12.04 14.19
N LEU A 20 4.71 11.76 13.30
CA LEU A 20 4.82 10.47 12.62
C LEU A 20 5.41 9.38 13.50
N ALA A 21 6.40 9.68 14.33
CA ALA A 21 7.09 8.65 15.11
C ALA A 21 6.17 7.82 16.01
N PRO A 22 5.28 8.40 16.85
CA PRO A 22 4.38 7.62 17.69
C PRO A 22 3.38 6.79 16.86
N ILE A 23 2.78 7.39 15.83
CA ILE A 23 1.79 6.74 14.96
C ILE A 23 2.41 5.53 14.24
N LEU A 24 3.56 5.73 13.60
CA LEU A 24 4.18 4.68 12.78
C LEU A 24 4.81 3.57 13.63
N ARG A 25 5.31 3.85 14.84
CA ARG A 25 5.78 2.80 15.77
C ARG A 25 4.64 1.89 16.18
N LYS A 26 3.54 2.48 16.66
CA LYS A 26 2.34 1.72 17.04
C LYS A 26 1.82 0.90 15.86
N LEU A 27 1.74 1.50 14.67
CA LEU A 27 1.27 0.80 13.47
C LEU A 27 2.17 -0.40 13.10
N VAL A 28 3.49 -0.31 13.29
CA VAL A 28 4.41 -1.44 13.05
C VAL A 28 4.15 -2.58 14.05
N GLU A 29 3.90 -2.25 15.32
CA GLU A 29 3.56 -3.21 16.38
C GLU A 29 2.21 -3.88 16.09
N ASP A 30 1.17 -3.08 15.85
CA ASP A 30 -0.18 -3.56 15.52
C ASP A 30 -0.18 -4.44 14.25
N SER A 31 0.62 -4.07 13.23
CA SER A 31 0.72 -4.85 11.99
C SER A 31 1.40 -6.20 12.21
N ALA A 32 2.37 -6.26 13.13
CA ALA A 32 3.03 -7.51 13.49
C ALA A 32 2.05 -8.45 14.22
N GLU A 33 1.24 -7.92 15.12
CA GLU A 33 0.18 -8.66 15.81
C GLU A 33 -0.90 -9.15 14.83
N ALA A 34 -1.37 -8.28 13.94
CA ALA A 34 -2.37 -8.63 12.93
C ALA A 34 -1.87 -9.75 11.99
N LEU A 35 -0.60 -9.70 11.56
CA LEU A 35 0.02 -10.75 10.75
C LEU A 35 0.22 -12.06 11.55
N ALA A 36 0.48 -11.99 12.85
CA ALA A 36 0.58 -13.18 13.69
C ALA A 36 -0.76 -13.92 13.85
N GLY A 37 -1.89 -13.22 13.64
CA GLY A 37 -3.23 -13.81 13.58
C GLY A 37 -3.58 -14.49 12.26
N MET A 38 -2.72 -14.38 11.23
CA MET A 38 -2.89 -15.06 9.94
C MET A 38 -2.20 -16.44 9.93
N PRO A 39 -2.44 -17.29 8.92
CA PRO A 39 -1.73 -18.56 8.75
C PRO A 39 -0.21 -18.35 8.78
N PRO A 40 0.56 -19.26 9.41
CA PRO A 40 2.01 -19.12 9.53
C PRO A 40 2.74 -18.92 8.19
N ASP A 41 2.21 -19.49 7.11
CA ASP A 41 2.76 -19.42 5.76
C ASP A 41 2.17 -18.28 4.90
N ALA A 42 1.29 -17.43 5.44
CA ALA A 42 0.60 -16.38 4.68
C ALA A 42 1.56 -15.44 3.92
N ARG A 43 2.67 -15.04 4.56
CA ARG A 43 3.72 -14.21 3.92
C ARG A 43 4.44 -14.96 2.81
N GLU A 44 4.70 -16.25 3.01
CA GLU A 44 5.36 -17.08 2.01
C GLU A 44 4.44 -17.31 0.80
N ALA A 45 3.16 -17.61 1.04
CA ALA A 45 2.15 -17.75 0.00
C ALA A 45 2.02 -16.47 -0.84
N ALA A 46 1.90 -15.30 -0.19
CA ALA A 46 1.85 -14.01 -0.88
C ALA A 46 3.14 -13.72 -1.67
N ALA A 47 4.31 -14.03 -1.10
CA ALA A 47 5.59 -13.86 -1.78
C ALA A 47 5.71 -14.77 -3.01
N ARG A 48 5.31 -16.04 -2.92
CA ARG A 48 5.27 -16.99 -4.05
C ARG A 48 4.32 -16.52 -5.14
N ALA A 49 3.10 -16.10 -4.77
CA ALA A 49 2.10 -15.58 -5.70
C ALA A 49 2.64 -14.38 -6.51
N ARG A 50 3.27 -13.42 -5.84
CA ARG A 50 3.85 -12.24 -6.50
C ARG A 50 5.14 -12.57 -7.27
N ALA A 51 5.95 -13.53 -6.81
CA ALA A 51 7.11 -14.00 -7.55
C ALA A 51 6.70 -14.66 -8.89
N ALA A 52 5.70 -15.55 -8.85
CA ALA A 52 5.13 -16.16 -10.05
C ALA A 52 4.55 -15.11 -11.01
N SER A 53 3.87 -14.08 -10.46
CA SER A 53 3.33 -12.96 -11.24
C SER A 53 4.42 -12.25 -12.04
N VAL A 54 5.54 -11.92 -11.39
CA VAL A 54 6.62 -11.15 -12.03
C VAL A 54 7.47 -12.03 -12.97
N ALA A 55 7.55 -13.34 -12.72
CA ALA A 55 8.32 -14.26 -13.55
C ALA A 55 7.73 -14.46 -14.97
N ASP A 56 6.40 -14.37 -15.11
CA ASP A 56 5.69 -14.60 -16.38
C ASP A 56 4.68 -13.47 -16.69
N LEU A 57 5.13 -12.21 -16.65
CA LEU A 57 4.23 -11.06 -16.90
C LEU A 57 3.57 -11.10 -18.28
N GLU A 58 4.33 -11.40 -19.35
CA GLU A 58 3.77 -11.42 -20.70
C GLU A 58 2.80 -12.58 -20.92
N GLY A 59 3.08 -13.78 -20.40
CA GLY A 59 2.17 -14.93 -20.47
C GLY A 59 0.89 -14.70 -19.68
N LEU A 60 0.99 -14.04 -18.53
CA LEU A 60 -0.18 -13.60 -17.76
C LEU A 60 -1.03 -12.57 -18.52
N HIS A 61 -0.39 -11.59 -19.17
CA HIS A 61 -1.10 -10.61 -19.99
C HIS A 61 -1.76 -11.23 -21.22
N ALA A 62 -1.18 -12.26 -21.83
CA ALA A 62 -1.79 -13.00 -22.93
C ALA A 62 -3.09 -13.69 -22.48
N ARG A 63 -3.03 -14.47 -21.40
CA ARG A 63 -4.23 -15.11 -20.79
C ARG A 63 -5.29 -14.09 -20.38
N LEU A 64 -4.85 -12.96 -19.84
CA LEU A 64 -5.74 -11.89 -19.41
C LEU A 64 -6.51 -11.26 -20.57
N ARG A 65 -5.90 -11.10 -21.76
CA ARG A 65 -6.60 -10.57 -22.94
C ARG A 65 -7.75 -11.48 -23.36
N GLU A 66 -7.51 -12.79 -23.38
CA GLU A 66 -8.56 -13.78 -23.67
C GLU A 66 -9.67 -13.73 -22.62
N ALA A 67 -9.32 -13.62 -21.33
CA ALA A 67 -10.30 -13.51 -20.26
C ALA A 67 -11.14 -12.22 -20.36
N PHE A 68 -10.50 -11.09 -20.68
CA PHE A 68 -11.19 -9.82 -20.88
C PHE A 68 -12.12 -9.83 -22.10
N GLU A 69 -11.69 -10.44 -23.20
CA GLU A 69 -12.53 -10.60 -24.39
C GLU A 69 -13.82 -11.38 -24.07
N ARG A 70 -13.70 -12.49 -23.33
CA ARG A 70 -14.87 -13.28 -22.88
C ARG A 70 -15.84 -12.49 -22.00
N ARG A 71 -15.36 -11.47 -21.28
CA ARG A 71 -16.17 -10.62 -20.38
C ARG A 71 -16.67 -9.32 -21.01
N GLY A 72 -16.23 -8.99 -22.23
CA GLY A 72 -16.49 -7.67 -22.81
C GLY A 72 -15.75 -6.52 -22.10
N ILE A 73 -14.58 -6.80 -21.51
CA ILE A 73 -13.70 -5.78 -20.93
C ILE A 73 -12.66 -5.38 -21.98
N HIS A 74 -12.44 -4.08 -22.18
CA HIS A 74 -11.45 -3.61 -23.16
C HIS A 74 -10.04 -3.54 -22.54
N TYR A 75 -9.11 -4.31 -23.10
CA TYR A 75 -7.69 -4.29 -22.74
C TYR A 75 -6.94 -3.16 -23.47
N HIS A 76 -6.20 -2.34 -22.73
CA HIS A 76 -5.28 -1.35 -23.26
C HIS A 76 -3.91 -1.51 -22.60
N ARG A 77 -2.83 -1.34 -23.36
CA ARG A 77 -1.46 -1.30 -22.83
C ARG A 77 -0.78 -0.04 -23.34
N ALA A 78 -0.12 0.67 -22.43
CA ALA A 78 0.67 1.85 -22.73
C ALA A 78 2.12 1.63 -22.30
N ALA A 79 3.05 1.87 -23.22
CA ALA A 79 4.48 1.82 -22.95
C ALA A 79 4.94 3.00 -22.07
N THR A 80 4.30 4.16 -22.21
CA THR A 80 4.71 5.41 -21.54
C THR A 80 3.56 6.12 -20.85
N ALA A 81 3.90 7.03 -19.92
CA ALA A 81 2.92 7.93 -19.30
C ALA A 81 2.09 8.72 -20.33
N SER A 82 2.74 9.25 -21.37
CA SER A 82 2.05 10.05 -22.40
C SER A 82 1.02 9.22 -23.19
N GLU A 83 1.36 7.98 -23.51
CA GLU A 83 0.47 7.07 -24.21
C GLU A 83 -0.72 6.69 -23.33
N ALA A 84 -0.49 6.38 -22.05
CA ALA A 84 -1.55 6.07 -21.10
C ALA A 84 -2.54 7.24 -20.95
N VAL A 85 -2.02 8.46 -20.80
CA VAL A 85 -2.83 9.69 -20.76
C VAL A 85 -3.61 9.87 -22.07
N GLY A 86 -2.98 9.64 -23.23
CA GLY A 86 -3.63 9.74 -24.53
C GLY A 86 -4.80 8.77 -24.70
N ILE A 87 -4.64 7.52 -24.26
CA ILE A 87 -5.70 6.50 -24.27
C ILE A 87 -6.86 6.96 -23.39
N VAL A 88 -6.60 7.35 -22.15
CA VAL A 88 -7.66 7.79 -21.22
C VAL A 88 -8.39 9.03 -21.74
N GLN A 89 -7.66 10.02 -22.28
CA GLN A 89 -8.26 11.20 -22.90
C GLN A 89 -9.16 10.85 -24.10
N HIS A 90 -8.76 9.86 -24.91
CA HIS A 90 -9.58 9.39 -26.02
C HIS A 90 -10.88 8.73 -25.55
N LEU A 91 -10.80 7.89 -24.50
CA LEU A 91 -11.96 7.26 -23.88
C LEU A 91 -12.92 8.32 -23.30
N LEU A 92 -12.37 9.36 -22.68
CA LEU A 92 -13.11 10.46 -22.05
C LEU A 92 -13.48 11.61 -23.00
N ARG A 93 -13.35 11.46 -24.33
CA ARG A 93 -13.58 12.56 -25.30
C ARG A 93 -14.97 13.22 -25.24
N ARG A 94 -15.95 12.56 -24.63
CA ARG A 94 -17.33 13.07 -24.43
C ARG A 94 -17.65 13.41 -22.97
N ALA A 95 -16.75 13.09 -22.03
CA ALA A 95 -16.95 13.32 -20.61
C ALA A 95 -16.58 14.76 -20.24
N ARG A 96 -17.33 15.34 -19.31
CA ARG A 96 -17.08 16.64 -18.69
C ARG A 96 -16.76 16.50 -17.21
N ARG A 97 -17.39 15.54 -16.52
CA ARG A 97 -17.21 15.29 -15.08
C ARG A 97 -16.75 13.86 -14.83
N VAL A 98 -15.60 13.70 -14.18
CA VAL A 98 -14.97 12.40 -13.96
C VAL A 98 -14.63 12.22 -12.50
N ALA A 99 -15.20 11.18 -11.89
CA ALA A 99 -14.85 10.76 -10.54
C ALA A 99 -13.58 9.91 -10.59
N LYS A 100 -12.59 10.21 -9.75
CA LYS A 100 -11.35 9.43 -9.68
C LYS A 100 -11.16 8.91 -8.26
N SER A 101 -11.04 7.60 -8.11
CA SER A 101 -10.55 7.03 -6.86
C SER A 101 -9.04 7.09 -6.80
N LYS A 102 -8.51 6.91 -5.59
CA LYS A 102 -7.08 6.88 -5.33
C LYS A 102 -6.35 5.89 -6.25
N SER A 103 -5.39 6.40 -7.02
CA SER A 103 -4.52 5.59 -7.87
C SER A 103 -3.14 6.22 -8.00
N MET A 104 -2.13 5.56 -7.42
CA MET A 104 -0.75 6.03 -7.56
C MET A 104 -0.23 5.96 -9.00
N VAL A 105 -0.77 5.09 -9.85
CA VAL A 105 -0.37 5.04 -11.26
C VAL A 105 -0.97 6.21 -12.04
N ALA A 106 -2.18 6.64 -11.69
CA ALA A 106 -2.76 7.86 -12.26
C ALA A 106 -1.94 9.11 -11.86
N GLU A 107 -1.46 9.17 -10.61
CA GLU A 107 -0.53 10.23 -10.18
C GLU A 107 0.84 10.12 -10.88
N GLU A 108 1.40 8.91 -11.02
CA GLU A 108 2.67 8.64 -11.72
C GLU A 108 2.69 9.24 -13.13
N ILE A 109 1.58 9.10 -13.87
CA ILE A 109 1.48 9.59 -15.26
C ILE A 109 0.97 11.04 -15.35
N GLY A 110 0.65 11.68 -14.21
CA GLY A 110 0.10 13.03 -14.15
C GLY A 110 -1.30 13.16 -14.74
N LEU A 111 -2.13 12.12 -14.60
CA LEU A 111 -3.42 12.00 -15.28
C LEU A 111 -4.38 13.13 -14.90
N THR A 112 -4.59 13.38 -13.60
CA THR A 112 -5.53 14.41 -13.10
C THR A 112 -5.19 15.78 -13.68
N ARG A 113 -3.91 16.17 -13.64
CA ARG A 113 -3.44 17.43 -14.24
C ARG A 113 -3.72 17.49 -15.74
N ALA A 114 -3.45 16.42 -16.48
CA ALA A 114 -3.67 16.39 -17.93
C ALA A 114 -5.16 16.45 -18.31
N LEU A 115 -6.05 15.85 -17.51
CA LEU A 115 -7.50 15.92 -17.72
C LEU A 115 -8.05 17.32 -17.42
N ARG A 116 -7.63 17.93 -16.30
CA ARG A 116 -8.01 19.31 -15.94
C ARG A 116 -7.56 20.35 -16.98
N GLN A 117 -6.38 20.17 -17.57
CA GLN A 117 -5.88 21.01 -18.68
C GLN A 117 -6.76 20.95 -19.93
N ARG A 118 -7.59 19.90 -20.08
CA ARG A 118 -8.58 19.77 -21.16
C ARG A 118 -9.98 20.25 -20.77
N GLY A 119 -10.12 20.87 -19.60
CA GLY A 119 -11.40 21.35 -19.10
C GLY A 119 -12.31 20.26 -18.55
N ILE A 120 -11.79 19.06 -18.25
CA ILE A 120 -12.55 18.03 -17.55
C ILE A 120 -12.51 18.34 -16.04
N ASP A 121 -13.69 18.42 -15.43
CA ASP A 121 -13.88 18.51 -13.99
C ASP A 121 -13.57 17.13 -13.37
N VAL A 122 -12.44 17.02 -12.68
CA VAL A 122 -11.99 15.77 -12.06
C VAL A 122 -12.02 15.93 -10.54
N LEU A 123 -12.78 15.07 -9.88
CA LEU A 123 -12.89 15.01 -8.42
C LEU A 123 -12.22 13.74 -7.88
N GLU A 124 -11.28 13.91 -6.94
CA GLU A 124 -10.79 12.79 -6.12
C GLU A 124 -11.88 12.36 -5.13
N THR A 125 -12.20 11.06 -5.12
CA THR A 125 -13.31 10.53 -4.31
C THR A 125 -12.85 9.99 -2.95
N ASP A 126 -11.55 9.81 -2.75
CA ASP A 126 -10.92 9.41 -1.48
C ASP A 126 -10.71 10.65 -0.62
N ILE A 127 -11.16 10.62 0.64
CA ILE A 127 -11.12 11.80 1.51
C ILE A 127 -9.69 12.34 1.65
N GLY A 128 -8.71 11.45 1.85
CA GLY A 128 -7.31 11.82 1.99
C GLY A 128 -6.75 12.45 0.72
N GLU A 129 -7.00 11.86 -0.45
CA GLU A 129 -6.56 12.41 -1.74
C GLU A 129 -7.26 13.73 -2.08
N TYR A 130 -8.55 13.88 -1.76
CA TYR A 130 -9.29 15.13 -1.96
C TYR A 130 -8.68 16.28 -1.16
N ILE A 131 -8.38 16.05 0.12
CA ILE A 131 -7.73 17.05 0.98
C ILE A 131 -6.34 17.44 0.44
N VAL A 132 -5.56 16.45 0.00
CA VAL A 132 -4.21 16.67 -0.54
C VAL A 132 -4.26 17.40 -1.89
N ASP A 133 -5.26 17.13 -2.72
CA ASP A 133 -5.49 17.82 -3.98
C ASP A 133 -5.82 19.30 -3.77
N LEU A 134 -6.61 19.62 -2.74
CA LEU A 134 -6.86 21.01 -2.31
C LEU A 134 -5.60 21.71 -1.80
N GLU A 135 -4.68 20.98 -1.16
CA GLU A 135 -3.42 21.55 -0.66
C GLU A 135 -2.40 21.79 -1.80
N GLY A 136 -2.38 20.90 -2.81
CA GLY A 136 -1.48 21.00 -3.96
C GLY A 136 -0.03 20.57 -3.71
N ARG A 137 0.28 19.95 -2.57
CA ARG A 137 1.64 19.44 -2.23
C ARG A 137 1.83 17.94 -2.52
N GLY A 138 0.76 17.22 -2.78
CA GLY A 138 0.78 15.77 -3.04
C GLY A 138 0.83 14.93 -1.75
N PRO A 139 0.69 13.60 -1.89
CA PRO A 139 0.49 12.71 -0.75
C PRO A 139 1.78 12.53 0.06
N SER A 140 1.64 12.45 1.39
CA SER A 140 2.76 12.17 2.30
C SER A 140 2.79 10.74 2.82
N HIS A 141 1.84 9.87 2.44
CA HIS A 141 1.85 8.44 2.76
C HIS A 141 0.97 7.64 1.79
N ILE A 142 1.39 6.40 1.47
CA ILE A 142 0.72 5.54 0.49
C ILE A 142 -0.69 5.11 0.89
N THR A 143 -0.97 4.89 2.17
CA THR A 143 -2.29 4.51 2.69
C THR A 143 -3.00 5.62 3.45
N ALA A 144 -2.34 6.77 3.66
CA ALA A 144 -2.90 7.88 4.44
C ALA A 144 -2.40 9.22 3.85
N PRO A 145 -2.89 9.64 2.67
CA PRO A 145 -2.31 10.73 1.88
C PRO A 145 -2.07 12.01 2.68
N ALA A 146 -3.03 12.37 3.52
CA ALA A 146 -3.06 13.57 4.34
C ALA A 146 -2.38 13.42 5.71
N LEU A 147 -1.57 12.37 5.95
CA LEU A 147 -0.97 12.08 7.27
C LEU A 147 -0.12 13.22 7.87
N HIS A 148 0.33 14.15 7.02
CA HIS A 148 1.12 15.31 7.42
C HIS A 148 0.26 16.54 7.81
N LEU A 149 -1.06 16.45 7.69
CA LEU A 149 -2.00 17.53 7.98
C LEU A 149 -2.72 17.24 9.29
N ASN A 150 -2.92 18.30 10.08
CA ASN A 150 -3.76 18.27 11.26
C ASN A 150 -5.19 18.75 10.94
N ARG A 151 -6.14 18.49 11.83
CA ARG A 151 -7.56 18.81 11.61
C ARG A 151 -7.82 20.30 11.37
N THR A 152 -7.08 21.19 12.03
CA THR A 152 -7.21 22.64 11.87
C THR A 152 -6.82 23.07 10.46
N ARG A 153 -5.73 22.52 9.92
CA ARG A 153 -5.30 22.77 8.56
C ARG A 153 -6.27 22.20 7.53
N ILE A 154 -6.82 21.01 7.78
CA ILE A 154 -7.85 20.39 6.93
C ILE A 154 -9.09 21.28 6.86
N ARG A 155 -9.58 21.78 8.00
CA ARG A 155 -10.68 22.75 8.05
C ARG A 155 -10.40 23.99 7.21
N GLU A 156 -9.20 24.58 7.32
CA GLU A 156 -8.81 25.75 6.50
C GLU A 156 -8.77 25.47 5.00
N LEU A 157 -8.35 24.26 4.60
CA LEU A 157 -8.35 23.83 3.21
C LEU A 157 -9.78 23.70 2.68
N LEU A 158 -10.66 23.04 3.44
CA LEU A 158 -12.07 22.88 3.08
C LEU A 158 -12.80 24.22 3.02
N ALA A 159 -12.59 25.11 4.00
CA ALA A 159 -13.18 26.46 4.00
C ALA A 159 -12.74 27.28 2.77
N ARG A 160 -11.46 27.21 2.38
CA ARG A 160 -10.95 27.88 1.16
C ARG A 160 -11.51 27.29 -0.12
N ALA A 161 -11.88 26.01 -0.11
CA ALA A 161 -12.57 25.35 -1.22
C ALA A 161 -14.08 25.64 -1.26
N GLY A 162 -14.59 26.47 -0.33
CA GLY A 162 -15.99 26.90 -0.29
C GLY A 162 -16.92 26.04 0.56
N HIS A 163 -16.37 25.12 1.37
CA HIS A 163 -17.17 24.29 2.29
C HIS A 163 -17.49 25.04 3.59
N ASP A 164 -18.64 24.73 4.19
CA ASP A 164 -19.06 25.26 5.50
C ASP A 164 -18.36 24.56 6.68
N ALA A 165 -17.03 24.70 6.74
CA ALA A 165 -16.18 24.07 7.77
C ALA A 165 -16.04 24.98 9.02
N THR A 166 -17.12 25.11 9.81
CA THR A 166 -17.17 26.02 10.97
C THR A 166 -16.34 25.57 12.18
N ASP A 167 -16.01 24.28 12.29
CA ASP A 167 -15.20 23.67 13.34
C ASP A 167 -14.21 22.66 12.75
N ASP A 168 -13.34 22.06 13.58
CA ASP A 168 -12.38 21.04 13.17
C ASP A 168 -12.75 19.62 13.63
N ASP A 169 -14.04 19.35 13.89
CA ASP A 169 -14.52 18.01 14.26
C ASP A 169 -14.28 17.00 13.11
N PRO A 170 -13.54 15.90 13.35
CA PRO A 170 -13.19 14.96 12.28
C PRO A 170 -14.39 14.26 11.63
N GLN A 171 -15.49 14.04 12.35
CA GLN A 171 -16.70 13.45 11.77
C GLN A 171 -17.36 14.44 10.82
N ARG A 172 -17.51 15.70 11.24
CA ARG A 172 -18.10 16.75 10.41
C ARG A 172 -17.28 17.03 9.16
N LEU A 173 -15.96 17.16 9.29
CA LEU A 173 -15.06 17.34 8.14
C LEU A 173 -15.15 16.18 7.15
N SER A 174 -15.17 14.93 7.64
CA SER A 174 -15.31 13.75 6.79
C SER A 174 -16.69 13.71 6.08
N ARG A 175 -17.76 14.08 6.77
CA ARG A 175 -19.12 14.16 6.19
C ARG A 175 -19.24 15.25 5.13
N LEU A 176 -18.57 16.38 5.29
CA LEU A 176 -18.55 17.45 4.25
C LEU A 176 -17.92 16.94 2.94
N VAL A 177 -16.80 16.21 3.04
CA VAL A 177 -16.15 15.62 1.86
C VAL A 177 -17.03 14.54 1.25
N ARG A 178 -17.59 13.64 2.06
CA ARG A 178 -18.56 12.62 1.64
C ARG A 178 -19.71 13.24 0.84
N ASP A 179 -20.37 14.27 1.37
CA ASP A 179 -21.55 14.87 0.74
C ASP A 179 -21.19 15.52 -0.61
N THR A 180 -19.95 16.03 -0.71
CA THR A 180 -19.41 16.57 -1.97
C THR A 180 -19.20 15.47 -3.00
N VAL A 181 -18.59 14.34 -2.60
CA VAL A 181 -18.38 13.18 -3.47
C VAL A 181 -19.72 12.59 -3.91
N ALA A 182 -20.68 12.43 -2.99
CA ALA A 182 -22.00 11.89 -3.29
C ALA A 182 -22.74 12.74 -4.35
N ARG A 183 -22.81 14.07 -4.17
CA ARG A 183 -23.41 14.98 -5.16
C ARG A 183 -22.68 14.93 -6.51
N PHE A 184 -21.36 14.79 -6.51
CA PHE A 184 -20.60 14.70 -7.75
C PHE A 184 -20.96 13.46 -8.57
N PHE A 185 -21.26 12.33 -7.90
CA PHE A 185 -21.67 11.10 -8.57
C PHE A 185 -23.04 11.18 -9.25
N GLU A 186 -23.92 12.12 -8.88
CA GLU A 186 -25.23 12.33 -9.52
C GLU A 186 -25.10 12.78 -10.98
N GLU A 187 -24.04 13.52 -11.30
CA GLU A 187 -23.80 14.12 -12.62
C GLU A 187 -22.51 13.62 -13.29
N CYS A 188 -21.91 12.54 -12.77
CA CYS A 188 -20.63 12.04 -13.29
C CYS A 188 -20.80 11.26 -14.61
N ASP A 189 -19.93 11.53 -15.57
CA ASP A 189 -19.96 10.86 -16.88
C ASP A 189 -19.17 9.54 -16.85
N ALA A 190 -18.09 9.49 -16.06
CA ALA A 190 -17.19 8.36 -15.98
C ALA A 190 -16.52 8.27 -14.60
N ALA A 191 -16.07 7.07 -14.24
CA ALA A 191 -15.16 6.85 -13.12
C ALA A 191 -13.82 6.29 -13.57
N ILE A 192 -12.76 6.75 -12.91
CA ILE A 192 -11.41 6.20 -13.00
C ILE A 192 -11.08 5.53 -11.66
N THR A 193 -10.62 4.29 -11.69
CA THR A 193 -10.13 3.58 -10.51
C THR A 193 -8.73 3.01 -10.71
N GLY A 194 -8.07 2.66 -9.62
CA GLY A 194 -6.89 1.79 -9.65
C GLY A 194 -7.26 0.31 -9.53
N ALA A 195 -6.26 -0.56 -9.53
CA ALA A 195 -6.43 -1.97 -9.17
C ALA A 195 -5.31 -2.45 -8.24
N ASN A 196 -5.69 -3.22 -7.23
CA ASN A 196 -4.76 -3.86 -6.31
C ASN A 196 -4.17 -5.14 -6.92
N ALA A 197 -5.00 -5.88 -7.66
CA ALA A 197 -4.61 -7.00 -8.52
C ALA A 197 -5.56 -7.12 -9.73
N VAL A 198 -5.11 -7.79 -10.79
CA VAL A 198 -5.96 -8.23 -11.90
C VAL A 198 -5.70 -9.71 -12.13
N ILE A 199 -6.75 -10.53 -12.15
CA ILE A 199 -6.61 -11.99 -12.18
C ILE A 199 -6.57 -12.47 -13.63
N ALA A 200 -5.50 -13.14 -14.04
CA ALA A 200 -5.28 -13.57 -15.42
C ALA A 200 -6.23 -14.71 -15.84
N SER A 201 -6.50 -15.68 -14.96
CA SER A 201 -7.39 -16.83 -15.23
C SER A 201 -8.82 -16.38 -15.53
N SER A 202 -9.37 -15.54 -14.65
CA SER A 202 -10.77 -15.15 -14.70
C SER A 202 -11.01 -13.81 -15.35
N GLY A 203 -10.04 -12.91 -15.44
CA GLY A 203 -10.25 -11.55 -15.94
C GLY A 203 -10.95 -10.61 -14.94
N ARG A 204 -10.98 -10.98 -13.65
CA ARG A 204 -11.53 -10.11 -12.59
C ARG A 204 -10.53 -9.05 -12.15
N VAL A 205 -11.03 -7.85 -11.87
CA VAL A 205 -10.26 -6.73 -11.30
C VAL A 205 -10.51 -6.66 -9.81
N VAL A 206 -9.45 -6.74 -9.01
CA VAL A 206 -9.51 -6.69 -7.55
C VAL A 206 -9.18 -5.29 -7.07
N ILE A 207 -10.12 -4.67 -6.36
CA ILE A 207 -9.99 -3.30 -5.81
C ILE A 207 -10.37 -3.33 -4.32
N VAL A 208 -9.52 -2.76 -3.47
CA VAL A 208 -9.75 -2.69 -2.02
C VAL A 208 -9.95 -1.24 -1.59
N GLU A 209 -10.87 -1.02 -0.67
CA GLU A 209 -11.20 0.32 -0.16
C GLU A 209 -11.92 0.23 1.19
N ASN A 210 -12.09 1.36 1.89
CA ASN A 210 -12.74 1.40 3.21
C ASN A 210 -13.96 2.34 3.31
N GLU A 211 -14.16 3.24 2.35
CA GLU A 211 -15.08 4.37 2.44
C GLU A 211 -16.44 4.11 1.76
N GLY A 212 -16.52 3.20 0.81
CA GLY A 212 -17.62 2.95 -0.12
C GLY A 212 -17.54 3.80 -1.41
N ASN A 213 -16.52 4.62 -1.57
CA ASN A 213 -16.38 5.55 -2.70
C ASN A 213 -16.04 4.82 -4.03
N VAL A 214 -15.25 3.75 -3.98
CA VAL A 214 -14.98 2.92 -5.16
C VAL A 214 -16.24 2.17 -5.53
N ALA A 215 -17.02 1.70 -4.55
CA ALA A 215 -18.30 1.07 -4.82
C ALA A 215 -19.24 1.99 -5.63
N LEU A 216 -19.25 3.30 -5.38
CA LEU A 216 -19.94 4.29 -6.24
C LEU A 216 -19.33 4.33 -7.64
N GLY A 217 -18.01 4.45 -7.75
CA GLY A 217 -17.29 4.54 -9.03
C GLY A 217 -17.44 3.34 -9.96
N VAL A 218 -17.46 2.12 -9.43
CA VAL A 218 -17.63 0.91 -10.26
C VAL A 218 -19.08 0.69 -10.66
N SER A 219 -20.03 1.24 -9.90
CA SER A 219 -21.45 0.92 -10.06
C SER A 219 -22.29 2.01 -10.69
N HIS A 220 -21.96 3.30 -10.60
CA HIS A 220 -22.84 4.38 -11.08
C HIS A 220 -22.60 4.79 -12.54
N PRO A 221 -21.36 5.13 -12.96
CA PRO A 221 -21.12 5.68 -14.29
C PRO A 221 -21.26 4.64 -15.40
N GLN A 222 -21.65 5.09 -16.60
CA GLN A 222 -21.71 4.24 -17.80
C GLN A 222 -20.34 3.93 -18.39
N LEU A 223 -19.29 4.67 -18.01
CA LEU A 223 -17.91 4.41 -18.40
C LEU A 223 -17.04 4.22 -17.16
N HIS A 224 -16.43 3.03 -17.03
CA HIS A 224 -15.48 2.72 -15.97
C HIS A 224 -14.10 2.44 -16.57
N ILE A 225 -13.09 3.22 -16.17
CA ILE A 225 -11.70 3.09 -16.63
C ILE A 225 -10.82 2.70 -15.44
N VAL A 226 -10.20 1.54 -15.49
CA VAL A 226 -9.19 1.11 -14.53
C VAL A 226 -7.82 1.49 -15.06
N VAL A 227 -7.01 2.23 -14.30
CA VAL A 227 -5.62 2.58 -14.65
C VAL A 227 -4.69 1.91 -13.64
N THR A 228 -3.86 0.98 -14.12
CA THR A 228 -3.01 0.15 -13.25
C THR A 228 -1.66 -0.16 -13.87
N GLY A 229 -0.70 -0.56 -13.04
CA GLY A 229 0.64 -0.92 -13.49
C GLY A 229 0.66 -2.31 -14.12
N LEU A 230 1.55 -2.51 -15.09
CA LEU A 230 1.75 -3.81 -15.77
C LEU A 230 2.00 -4.95 -14.77
N GLU A 231 2.64 -4.67 -13.65
CA GLU A 231 2.97 -5.67 -12.64
C GLU A 231 1.77 -6.19 -11.85
N LYS A 232 0.60 -5.52 -11.91
CA LYS A 232 -0.54 -5.83 -11.02
C LYS A 232 -1.29 -7.11 -11.38
N VAL A 233 -0.93 -7.79 -12.47
CA VAL A 233 -1.55 -9.07 -12.84
C VAL A 233 -1.08 -10.18 -11.90
N VAL A 234 -2.01 -11.06 -11.50
CA VAL A 234 -1.75 -12.29 -10.74
C VAL A 234 -2.30 -13.50 -11.52
N PRO A 235 -1.78 -14.72 -11.31
CA PRO A 235 -2.22 -15.91 -12.06
C PRO A 235 -3.70 -16.24 -11.91
N ASP A 236 -4.17 -16.30 -10.67
CA ASP A 236 -5.46 -16.86 -10.28
C ASP A 236 -6.01 -16.25 -8.98
N GLU A 237 -7.18 -16.74 -8.59
CA GLU A 237 -7.93 -16.41 -7.38
C GLU A 237 -7.14 -16.70 -6.11
N ALA A 238 -6.55 -17.88 -5.99
CA ALA A 238 -5.68 -18.24 -4.87
C ALA A 238 -4.53 -17.23 -4.69
N ALA A 239 -3.87 -16.84 -5.78
CA ALA A 239 -2.81 -15.83 -5.74
C ALA A 239 -3.34 -14.45 -5.30
N ALA A 240 -4.54 -14.06 -5.73
CA ALA A 240 -5.18 -12.82 -5.29
C ALA A 240 -5.51 -12.86 -3.78
N LEU A 241 -6.14 -13.94 -3.31
CA LEU A 241 -6.50 -14.10 -1.90
C LEU A 241 -5.26 -14.17 -0.99
N ALA A 242 -4.19 -14.86 -1.42
CA ALA A 242 -2.92 -14.89 -0.70
C ALA A 242 -2.32 -13.48 -0.51
N VAL A 243 -2.43 -12.62 -1.54
CA VAL A 243 -2.01 -11.21 -1.44
C VAL A 243 -2.91 -10.41 -0.51
N LEU A 244 -4.23 -10.58 -0.61
CA LEU A 244 -5.21 -9.88 0.22
C LEU A 244 -5.03 -10.21 1.71
N GLN A 245 -4.72 -11.46 2.02
CA GLN A 245 -4.51 -11.98 3.38
C GLN A 245 -3.38 -11.27 4.15
N VAL A 246 -2.39 -10.70 3.45
CA VAL A 246 -1.29 -9.95 4.07
C VAL A 246 -1.35 -8.45 3.81
N LEU A 247 -2.18 -7.98 2.89
CA LEU A 247 -2.21 -6.58 2.46
C LEU A 247 -2.65 -5.64 3.59
N ALA A 248 -3.90 -5.79 4.06
CA ALA A 248 -4.45 -4.93 5.10
C ALA A 248 -3.75 -5.10 6.47
N PRO A 249 -3.38 -6.32 6.89
CA PRO A 249 -2.62 -6.51 8.13
C PRO A 249 -1.28 -5.79 8.11
N SER A 250 -0.58 -5.78 6.97
CA SER A 250 0.71 -5.09 6.83
C SER A 250 0.59 -3.58 6.65
N ALA A 251 -0.57 -3.09 6.20
CA ALA A 251 -0.74 -1.71 5.77
C ALA A 251 -1.34 -0.83 6.85
N THR A 252 -2.45 -1.29 7.44
CA THR A 252 -3.27 -0.53 8.40
C THR A 252 -3.59 -1.35 9.65
N ALA A 253 -2.92 -2.48 9.86
CA ALA A 253 -3.21 -3.44 10.93
C ALA A 253 -4.68 -3.91 10.99
N GLN A 254 -5.39 -3.84 9.86
CA GLN A 254 -6.75 -4.33 9.74
C GLN A 254 -6.72 -5.78 9.24
N PRO A 255 -7.64 -6.66 9.66
CA PRO A 255 -7.68 -8.02 9.15
C PRO A 255 -7.91 -8.07 7.62
N LEU A 256 -8.85 -7.25 7.14
CA LEU A 256 -9.10 -6.93 5.73
C LEU A 256 -9.61 -5.48 5.63
N THR A 257 -9.62 -4.91 4.42
CA THR A 257 -10.29 -3.62 4.17
C THR A 257 -11.81 -3.78 4.27
N ALA A 258 -12.53 -2.68 4.52
CA ALA A 258 -13.98 -2.72 4.71
C ALA A 258 -14.69 -3.32 3.47
N PHE A 259 -14.21 -3.00 2.27
CA PHE A 259 -14.68 -3.59 1.02
C PHE A 259 -13.50 -4.14 0.22
N THR A 260 -13.66 -5.36 -0.29
CA THR A 260 -12.78 -5.94 -1.31
C THR A 260 -13.65 -6.38 -2.49
N HIS A 261 -13.55 -5.66 -3.59
CA HIS A 261 -14.32 -5.87 -4.80
C HIS A 261 -13.59 -6.81 -5.74
N PHE A 262 -14.28 -7.85 -6.20
CA PHE A 262 -13.92 -8.64 -7.36
C PHE A 262 -14.85 -8.23 -8.49
N VAL A 263 -14.40 -7.26 -9.28
CA VAL A 263 -15.15 -6.68 -10.39
C VAL A 263 -14.96 -7.55 -11.62
N ALA A 264 -16.06 -7.99 -12.21
CA ALA A 264 -16.14 -8.96 -13.29
C ALA A 264 -16.66 -8.30 -14.56
N ASP A 265 -17.83 -8.70 -15.05
CA ASP A 265 -18.42 -8.21 -16.30
C ASP A 265 -18.92 -6.76 -16.14
N PRO A 266 -18.89 -5.92 -17.19
CA PRO A 266 -19.53 -4.61 -17.14
C PRO A 266 -21.02 -4.71 -16.79
N LEU A 267 -21.53 -3.75 -16.02
CA LEU A 267 -22.96 -3.66 -15.77
C LEU A 267 -23.73 -3.46 -17.09
N PRO A 268 -25.02 -3.82 -17.19
CA PRO A 268 -25.82 -3.55 -18.39
C PRO A 268 -25.73 -2.08 -18.83
N GLY A 269 -25.28 -1.86 -20.06
CA GLY A 269 -25.08 -0.52 -20.62
C GLY A 269 -23.77 0.19 -20.21
N GLN A 270 -22.96 -0.41 -19.33
CA GLN A 270 -21.66 0.12 -18.93
C GLN A 270 -20.56 -0.39 -19.87
N GLN A 271 -19.60 0.48 -20.22
CA GLN A 271 -18.34 0.11 -20.86
C GLN A 271 -17.22 0.08 -19.82
N ARG A 272 -16.38 -0.96 -19.87
CA ARG A 272 -15.24 -1.10 -18.96
C ARG A 272 -13.93 -1.24 -19.72
N HIS A 273 -12.97 -0.41 -19.34
CA HIS A 273 -11.64 -0.36 -19.93
C HIS A 273 -10.59 -0.56 -18.84
N VAL A 274 -9.53 -1.31 -19.15
CA VAL A 274 -8.37 -1.44 -18.27
C VAL A 274 -7.13 -1.01 -19.03
N VAL A 275 -6.47 0.05 -18.54
CA VAL A 275 -5.25 0.63 -19.09
C VAL A 275 -4.07 0.20 -18.24
N PHE A 276 -3.27 -0.72 -18.79
CA PHE A 276 -2.02 -1.15 -18.19
C PHE A 276 -0.87 -0.23 -18.57
N VAL A 277 -0.18 0.30 -17.57
CA VAL A 277 0.93 1.24 -17.72
C VAL A 277 2.24 0.50 -17.44
N ASP A 278 3.10 0.43 -18.46
CA ASP A 278 4.46 -0.08 -18.31
C ASP A 278 5.36 0.99 -17.66
N ASN A 279 5.61 2.09 -18.38
CA ASN A 279 6.40 3.23 -17.91
C ASN A 279 7.74 2.83 -17.26
N GLY A 280 8.42 1.83 -17.84
CA GLY A 280 9.73 1.35 -17.39
C GLY A 280 9.70 0.04 -16.58
N ARG A 281 8.51 -0.48 -16.24
CA ARG A 281 8.34 -1.74 -15.51
C ARG A 281 8.89 -2.95 -16.27
N SER A 282 8.75 -3.01 -17.59
CA SER A 282 9.33 -4.10 -18.39
C SER A 282 10.87 -4.13 -18.28
N ALA A 283 11.52 -2.96 -18.23
CA ALA A 283 12.95 -2.87 -18.01
C ALA A 283 13.35 -3.29 -16.59
N ILE A 284 12.54 -2.95 -15.57
CA ILE A 284 12.74 -3.41 -14.19
C ILE A 284 12.57 -4.94 -14.11
N ALA A 285 11.56 -5.50 -14.79
CA ALA A 285 11.33 -6.94 -14.83
C ALA A 285 12.50 -7.69 -15.50
N ALA A 286 13.14 -7.10 -16.50
CA ALA A 286 14.29 -7.68 -17.18
C ALA A 286 15.56 -7.69 -16.31
N ASP A 287 15.74 -6.74 -15.40
CA ASP A 287 16.93 -6.65 -14.54
C ASP A 287 16.80 -7.54 -13.29
N PRO A 288 17.60 -8.62 -13.13
CA PRO A 288 17.50 -9.51 -11.98
C PRO A 288 17.81 -8.84 -10.63
N ARG A 289 18.52 -7.70 -10.62
CA ARG A 289 18.80 -6.93 -9.40
C ARG A 289 17.54 -6.24 -8.88
N TYR A 290 16.60 -5.89 -9.77
CA TYR A 290 15.45 -5.05 -9.46
C TYR A 290 14.08 -5.70 -9.73
N ARG A 291 14.03 -6.82 -10.46
CA ARG A 291 12.79 -7.55 -10.80
C ARG A 291 11.86 -7.71 -9.60
N ASP A 292 12.40 -8.08 -8.45
CA ASP A 292 11.63 -8.34 -7.23
C ASP A 292 10.89 -7.11 -6.68
N LEU A 293 11.28 -5.90 -7.10
CA LEU A 293 10.56 -4.67 -6.78
C LEU A 293 9.11 -4.70 -7.27
N LEU A 294 8.86 -5.35 -8.42
CA LEU A 294 7.53 -5.47 -9.03
C LEU A 294 6.59 -6.42 -8.27
N ARG A 295 7.11 -7.14 -7.26
CA ARG A 295 6.27 -7.92 -6.35
C ARG A 295 5.46 -7.02 -5.40
N CYS A 296 5.81 -5.74 -5.30
CA CYS A 296 5.25 -4.82 -4.31
C CYS A 296 3.71 -4.74 -4.36
N ILE A 297 3.08 -5.05 -3.23
CA ILE A 297 1.62 -4.96 -3.05
C ILE A 297 1.16 -3.58 -2.55
N ARG A 298 2.08 -2.61 -2.47
CA ARG A 298 1.79 -1.21 -2.08
C ARG A 298 1.21 -1.05 -0.66
N CYS A 299 1.60 -1.91 0.28
CA CYS A 299 1.11 -1.86 1.67
C CYS A 299 1.71 -0.72 2.52
N GLY A 300 2.88 -0.18 2.18
CA GLY A 300 3.53 0.87 2.98
C GLY A 300 4.30 0.39 4.21
N ALA A 301 4.31 -0.91 4.55
CA ALA A 301 5.04 -1.45 5.71
C ALA A 301 6.51 -0.99 5.78
N CYS A 302 7.19 -0.94 4.62
CA CYS A 302 8.56 -0.46 4.52
C CYS A 302 8.73 1.02 4.92
N MET A 303 7.71 1.85 4.73
CA MET A 303 7.68 3.27 5.09
C MET A 303 7.48 3.42 6.59
N ASN A 304 6.49 2.69 7.14
CA ASN A 304 6.17 2.66 8.57
C ASN A 304 7.38 2.30 9.43
N ALA A 305 8.16 1.30 8.99
CA ALA A 305 9.32 0.82 9.73
C ALA A 305 10.62 1.61 9.47
N CYS A 306 10.60 2.59 8.56
CA CYS A 306 11.81 3.30 8.16
C CYS A 306 12.16 4.44 9.15
N PRO A 307 13.34 4.42 9.79
CA PRO A 307 13.74 5.51 10.69
C PRO A 307 13.92 6.84 9.96
N VAL A 308 14.43 6.82 8.72
CA VAL A 308 14.61 8.02 7.91
C VAL A 308 13.25 8.65 7.55
N TYR A 309 12.27 7.82 7.19
CA TYR A 309 10.92 8.28 6.87
C TYR A 309 10.22 8.95 8.04
N ARG A 310 10.34 8.38 9.25
CA ARG A 310 9.74 8.96 10.46
C ARG A 310 10.26 10.36 10.75
N VAL A 311 11.53 10.64 10.44
CA VAL A 311 12.16 11.94 10.71
C VAL A 311 11.95 12.93 9.58
N ALA A 312 12.06 12.50 8.32
CA ALA A 312 12.01 13.40 7.17
C ALA A 312 10.59 13.56 6.57
N GLY A 313 9.67 12.65 6.87
CA GLY A 313 8.34 12.63 6.25
C GLY A 313 8.34 12.20 4.77
N GLY A 314 7.15 11.95 4.23
CA GLY A 314 6.96 11.49 2.85
C GLY A 314 7.23 12.56 1.79
N LEU A 315 6.90 13.82 2.06
CA LEU A 315 7.05 14.93 1.11
C LEU A 315 8.51 15.19 0.73
N SER A 316 9.45 14.88 1.64
CA SER A 316 10.89 15.01 1.41
C SER A 316 11.40 14.23 0.21
N TYR A 317 10.72 13.15 -0.17
CA TYR A 317 11.10 12.33 -1.32
C TYR A 317 10.83 13.04 -2.66
N GLY A 318 9.86 13.95 -2.73
CA GLY A 318 9.55 14.70 -3.95
C GLY A 318 9.05 13.85 -5.13
N SER A 319 8.59 12.63 -4.85
CA SER A 319 8.06 11.66 -5.81
C SER A 319 6.72 11.14 -5.31
N VAL A 320 5.83 10.76 -6.24
CA VAL A 320 4.58 10.02 -5.95
C VAL A 320 4.87 8.74 -5.17
N TYR A 321 6.06 8.16 -5.35
CA TYR A 321 6.55 7.03 -4.58
C TYR A 321 7.56 7.52 -3.53
N MET A 322 7.19 7.38 -2.26
CA MET A 322 8.00 7.81 -1.11
C MET A 322 8.52 6.62 -0.27
N GLY A 323 9.41 6.91 0.67
CA GLY A 323 10.01 5.91 1.56
C GLY A 323 10.96 4.94 0.83
N PRO A 324 11.35 3.83 1.48
CA PRO A 324 12.33 2.89 0.92
C PRO A 324 11.93 2.30 -0.44
N VAL A 325 10.64 2.02 -0.67
CA VAL A 325 10.17 1.53 -1.97
C VAL A 325 10.29 2.62 -3.04
N GLY A 326 9.94 3.86 -2.72
CA GLY A 326 10.05 5.00 -3.62
C GLY A 326 11.48 5.38 -3.96
N ALA A 327 12.40 5.22 -3.00
CA ALA A 327 13.82 5.45 -3.18
C ALA A 327 14.50 4.46 -4.15
N VAL A 328 13.90 3.28 -4.35
CA VAL A 328 14.33 2.33 -5.39
C VAL A 328 13.53 2.54 -6.68
N LEU A 329 12.21 2.64 -6.58
CA LEU A 329 11.33 2.65 -7.75
C LEU A 329 11.44 3.92 -8.59
N SER A 330 11.47 5.09 -7.96
CA SER A 330 11.46 6.37 -8.69
C SER A 330 12.64 6.54 -9.65
N PRO A 331 13.91 6.31 -9.26
CA PRO A 331 15.02 6.41 -10.22
C PRO A 331 14.98 5.34 -11.32
N LEU A 332 14.30 4.21 -11.09
CA LEU A 332 14.15 3.15 -12.11
C LEU A 332 13.05 3.46 -13.13
N LEU A 333 11.95 4.11 -12.71
CA LEU A 333 10.88 4.57 -13.59
C LEU A 333 11.28 5.85 -14.35
N TRP A 334 11.90 6.81 -13.66
CA TRP A 334 12.35 8.08 -14.24
C TRP A 334 13.88 8.14 -14.29
N ARG A 335 14.43 7.59 -15.37
CA ARG A 335 15.88 7.49 -15.62
C ARG A 335 16.53 8.78 -16.11
N ASP A 336 15.83 9.91 -16.03
CA ASP A 336 16.35 11.24 -16.39
C ASP A 336 17.19 11.89 -15.28
N GLY A 337 17.44 11.15 -14.19
CA GLY A 337 18.29 11.57 -13.08
C GLY A 337 17.59 12.44 -12.03
N ARG A 338 16.31 12.80 -12.22
CA ARG A 338 15.60 13.70 -11.29
C ARG A 338 15.46 13.15 -9.86
N TYR A 339 15.62 11.83 -9.69
CA TYR A 339 15.54 11.11 -8.42
C TYR A 339 16.83 10.35 -8.08
N ALA A 340 17.97 10.72 -8.69
CA ALA A 340 19.25 10.04 -8.49
C ALA A 340 19.79 10.12 -7.06
N ASP A 341 19.29 11.06 -6.25
CA ASP A 341 19.66 11.26 -4.85
C ASP A 341 18.86 10.40 -3.87
N LEU A 342 17.69 9.89 -4.27
CA LEU A 342 16.83 9.09 -3.38
C LEU A 342 17.45 7.80 -2.85
N PRO A 343 18.31 7.07 -3.60
CA PRO A 343 19.00 5.90 -3.05
C PRO A 343 19.81 6.23 -1.78
N PHE A 344 20.23 7.48 -1.59
CA PHE A 344 20.97 7.97 -0.43
C PHE A 344 20.07 8.35 0.76
N ALA A 345 18.74 8.43 0.56
CA ALA A 345 17.73 8.66 1.60
C ALA A 345 17.49 7.42 2.49
N SER A 346 18.55 6.73 2.91
CA SER A 346 18.46 5.49 3.67
C SER A 346 19.69 5.25 4.54
N SER A 347 19.48 4.75 5.76
CA SER A 347 20.54 4.24 6.63
C SER A 347 20.98 2.82 6.30
N LEU A 348 20.31 2.16 5.32
CA LEU A 348 20.56 0.77 4.91
C LEU A 348 20.39 -0.26 6.04
N CYS A 349 19.61 0.05 7.08
CA CYS A 349 19.43 -0.83 8.25
C CYS A 349 18.68 -2.16 7.99
N GLY A 350 18.14 -2.38 6.78
CA GLY A 350 17.47 -3.64 6.41
C GLY A 350 16.04 -3.83 6.93
N ARG A 351 15.56 -2.96 7.83
CA ARG A 351 14.21 -3.11 8.44
C ARG A 351 13.08 -3.18 7.41
N CYS A 352 13.18 -2.42 6.31
CA CYS A 352 12.21 -2.45 5.21
C CYS A 352 12.05 -3.83 4.56
N THR A 353 13.10 -4.66 4.59
CA THR A 353 13.08 -6.03 4.07
C THR A 353 12.50 -6.99 5.08
N GLU A 354 12.87 -6.85 6.35
CA GLU A 354 12.35 -7.67 7.46
C GLU A 354 10.82 -7.61 7.55
N VAL A 355 10.25 -6.39 7.45
CA VAL A 355 8.80 -6.16 7.55
C VAL A 355 8.05 -6.37 6.24
N CYS A 356 8.73 -6.64 5.12
CA CYS A 356 8.04 -6.77 3.83
C CYS A 356 7.20 -8.07 3.81
N PRO A 357 5.88 -8.00 3.58
CA PRO A 357 5.04 -9.20 3.56
C PRO A 357 5.29 -10.09 2.35
N VAL A 358 5.92 -9.56 1.30
CA VAL A 358 6.26 -10.26 0.06
C VAL A 358 7.77 -10.36 -0.20
N GLY A 359 8.59 -10.14 0.85
CA GLY A 359 10.02 -10.48 0.85
C GLY A 359 10.95 -9.63 -0.03
N ILE A 360 10.63 -8.36 -0.30
CA ILE A 360 11.45 -7.51 -1.19
C ILE A 360 12.72 -7.00 -0.49
N PRO A 361 13.93 -7.24 -1.03
CA PRO A 361 15.19 -6.83 -0.42
C PRO A 361 15.57 -5.37 -0.75
N LEU A 362 14.72 -4.40 -0.42
CA LEU A 362 14.90 -2.98 -0.77
C LEU A 362 16.27 -2.41 -0.35
N HIS A 363 16.80 -2.78 0.82
CA HIS A 363 18.11 -2.30 1.27
C HIS A 363 19.27 -2.75 0.34
N ARG A 364 19.16 -3.93 -0.27
CA ARG A 364 20.14 -4.42 -1.26
C ARG A 364 19.99 -3.66 -2.58
N MET A 365 18.76 -3.46 -3.04
CA MET A 365 18.49 -2.69 -4.26
C MET A 365 18.98 -1.24 -4.15
N LEU A 366 18.87 -0.62 -2.97
CA LEU A 366 19.44 0.70 -2.70
C LEU A 366 20.98 0.70 -2.78
N LEU A 367 21.64 -0.37 -2.32
CA LEU A 367 23.09 -0.53 -2.46
C LEU A 367 23.49 -0.67 -3.94
N GLU A 368 22.76 -1.46 -4.73
CA GLU A 368 22.98 -1.58 -6.17
C GLU A 368 22.87 -0.22 -6.87
N LEU A 369 21.81 0.56 -6.59
CA LEU A 369 21.64 1.90 -7.17
C LEU A 369 22.76 2.87 -6.74
N ARG A 370 23.26 2.78 -5.51
CA ARG A 370 24.42 3.57 -5.07
C ARG A 370 25.72 3.14 -5.76
N ALA A 371 25.87 1.85 -6.05
CA ALA A 371 27.02 1.33 -6.80
C ALA A 371 26.98 1.82 -8.26
N ASP A 372 25.81 1.75 -8.89
CA ASP A 372 25.59 2.28 -10.24
C ASP A 372 25.88 3.80 -10.29
N ALA A 373 25.41 4.57 -9.29
CA ALA A 373 25.70 6.00 -9.19
C ALA A 373 27.20 6.27 -9.01
N ALA A 374 27.91 5.52 -8.16
CA ALA A 374 29.35 5.68 -7.97
C ALA A 374 30.18 5.34 -9.22
N GLN A 375 29.66 4.48 -10.10
CA GLN A 375 30.26 4.14 -11.39
C GLN A 375 29.96 5.19 -12.47
N ALA A 376 28.73 5.71 -12.51
CA ALA A 376 28.27 6.67 -13.51
C ALA A 376 28.72 8.11 -13.22
N GLU A 377 28.62 8.54 -11.96
CA GLU A 377 29.26 9.75 -11.49
C GLU A 377 30.75 9.46 -11.43
N HIS A 378 31.57 10.30 -12.08
CA HIS A 378 33.02 10.17 -11.99
C HIS A 378 33.43 10.54 -10.55
N THR A 379 33.30 9.58 -9.61
CA THR A 379 33.66 9.70 -8.19
C THR A 379 34.91 10.58 -8.09
N PRO A 380 34.91 11.70 -7.36
CA PRO A 380 36.00 12.67 -7.39
C PRO A 380 37.37 11.97 -7.29
N ALA A 381 38.37 12.41 -8.07
CA ALA A 381 39.65 11.71 -8.17
C ALA A 381 40.32 11.48 -6.80
N VAL A 382 40.15 12.44 -5.88
CA VAL A 382 40.59 12.36 -4.49
C VAL A 382 39.91 11.24 -3.73
N GLU A 383 38.59 11.09 -3.87
CA GLU A 383 37.83 10.01 -3.23
C GLU A 383 38.23 8.64 -3.81
N ARG A 384 38.38 8.51 -5.13
CA ARG A 384 38.89 7.28 -5.74
C ARG A 384 40.28 6.91 -5.24
N LEU A 385 41.17 7.90 -5.11
CA LEU A 385 42.51 7.68 -4.58
C LEU A 385 42.46 7.27 -3.11
N ALA A 386 41.62 7.90 -2.30
CA ALA A 386 41.42 7.55 -0.90
C ALA A 386 40.92 6.11 -0.74
N TRP A 387 39.92 5.69 -1.52
CA TRP A 387 39.41 4.32 -1.50
C TRP A 387 40.44 3.31 -2.02
N ARG A 388 41.22 3.64 -3.06
CA ARG A 388 42.32 2.78 -3.54
C ARG A 388 43.43 2.64 -2.49
N ALA A 389 43.81 3.74 -1.85
CA ALA A 389 44.79 3.72 -0.77
C ALA A 389 44.29 2.91 0.44
N TRP A 390 43.03 3.09 0.80
CA TRP A 390 42.36 2.28 1.83
C TRP A 390 42.36 0.80 1.46
N ALA A 391 41.90 0.44 0.26
CA ALA A 391 41.87 -0.95 -0.21
C ALA A 391 43.28 -1.57 -0.28
N ALA A 392 44.30 -0.80 -0.65
CA ALA A 392 45.69 -1.27 -0.64
C ALA A 392 46.24 -1.47 0.78
N ALA A 393 45.92 -0.56 1.70
CA ALA A 393 46.36 -0.62 3.10
C ALA A 393 45.64 -1.71 3.91
N PHE A 394 44.35 -1.95 3.62
CA PHE A 394 43.50 -2.86 4.38
C PHE A 394 43.17 -4.19 3.66
N GLY A 395 43.51 -4.33 2.37
CA GLY A 395 43.38 -5.56 1.62
C GLY A 395 44.49 -6.58 1.90
N ARG A 396 44.24 -7.86 1.56
CA ARG A 396 45.22 -8.97 1.56
C ARG A 396 46.04 -9.12 2.85
N GLY A 397 45.40 -9.01 4.02
CA GLY A 397 46.03 -9.27 5.33
C GLY A 397 46.85 -8.12 5.93
N ARG A 398 47.02 -7.00 5.21
CA ARG A 398 47.78 -5.81 5.68
C ARG A 398 47.01 -4.90 6.64
N GLY A 399 45.72 -5.17 6.86
CA GLY A 399 44.89 -4.38 7.79
C GLY A 399 45.45 -4.31 9.21
N ARG A 400 46.06 -5.40 9.72
CA ARG A 400 46.67 -5.41 11.06
C ARG A 400 47.87 -4.45 11.16
N THR A 401 48.72 -4.43 10.14
CA THR A 401 49.88 -3.52 10.06
C THR A 401 49.45 -2.07 9.83
N ALA A 402 48.43 -1.83 9.00
CA ALA A 402 47.86 -0.50 8.79
C ALA A 402 47.22 0.06 10.08
N ILE A 403 46.48 -0.76 10.84
CA ILE A 403 45.91 -0.39 12.14
C ILE A 403 47.02 -0.11 13.16
N ALA A 404 48.07 -0.93 13.21
CA ALA A 404 49.20 -0.73 14.12
C ALA A 404 49.95 0.58 13.81
N ALA A 405 50.23 0.84 12.53
CA ALA A 405 50.86 2.08 12.07
C ALA A 405 49.96 3.30 12.34
N GLY A 406 48.66 3.20 12.05
CA GLY A 406 47.68 4.25 12.33
C GLY A 406 47.55 4.58 13.82
N ARG A 407 47.57 3.56 14.70
CA ARG A 407 47.61 3.75 16.16
C ARG A 407 48.89 4.46 16.61
N TRP A 408 50.02 4.13 16.01
CA TRP A 408 51.30 4.78 16.30
C TRP A 408 51.32 6.25 15.84
N LEU A 409 50.88 6.51 14.61
CA LEU A 409 50.72 7.86 14.04
C LEU A 409 49.75 8.69 14.87
N TRP A 410 48.64 8.13 15.32
CA TRP A 410 47.66 8.83 16.16
C TRP A 410 48.19 9.10 17.58
N ARG A 411 48.97 8.18 18.16
CA ARG A 411 49.69 8.41 19.43
C ARG A 411 50.75 9.52 19.29
N ALA A 412 51.46 9.56 18.17
CA ALA A 412 52.40 10.64 17.87
C ALA A 412 51.67 11.98 17.62
N ALA A 413 50.54 11.98 16.92
CA ALA A 413 49.72 13.17 16.68
C ALA A 413 49.06 13.72 17.96
N ARG A 414 48.76 12.87 18.95
CA ARG A 414 48.31 13.28 20.29
C ARG A 414 49.34 14.09 21.08
N LEU A 415 50.63 13.97 20.75
CA LEU A 415 51.68 14.84 21.32
C LEU A 415 51.61 16.26 20.73
N LEU A 416 51.01 16.43 19.54
CA LEU A 416 50.89 17.70 18.83
C LEU A 416 49.50 18.36 18.97
N ARG A 417 48.46 17.61 19.36
CA ARG A 417 47.11 18.14 19.62
C ARG A 417 46.47 17.45 20.83
N ARG A 418 46.33 18.17 21.94
CA ARG A 418 45.49 17.76 23.08
C ARG A 418 44.01 17.96 22.74
N PRO A 419 43.13 16.95 22.93
CA PRO A 419 41.69 17.15 22.81
C PRO A 419 41.20 18.07 23.93
N ARG A 420 40.27 18.98 23.60
CA ARG A 420 39.54 19.78 24.60
C ARG A 420 38.41 18.91 25.21
N PRO A 421 38.06 19.11 26.49
CA PRO A 421 36.87 18.47 27.07
C PRO A 421 35.64 18.86 26.24
N GLY A 422 34.89 17.86 25.73
CA GLY A 422 33.69 18.07 24.92
C GLY A 422 33.83 17.93 23.39
N ASP A 423 34.91 17.35 22.86
CA ASP A 423 35.03 17.06 21.42
C ASP A 423 34.07 15.90 21.00
N PRO A 424 33.06 16.14 20.14
CA PRO A 424 32.08 15.12 19.72
C PRO A 424 32.68 13.98 18.89
N ARG A 425 33.99 13.99 18.61
CA ARG A 425 34.72 12.92 17.92
C ARG A 425 35.26 11.82 18.85
N THR A 426 35.13 11.96 20.17
CA THR A 426 35.42 10.86 21.08
C THR A 426 34.24 9.91 21.09
N LEU A 427 34.32 8.83 20.31
CA LEU A 427 33.44 7.68 20.50
C LEU A 427 33.54 7.23 21.98
N PRO A 428 32.44 6.82 22.61
CA PRO A 428 32.50 6.19 23.92
C PRO A 428 33.50 5.02 23.87
N PRO A 429 34.17 4.70 24.99
CA PRO A 429 35.05 3.54 25.04
C PRO A 429 34.27 2.34 24.51
N LEU A 430 34.77 1.74 23.43
CA LEU A 430 34.21 0.50 22.92
C LEU A 430 34.21 -0.47 24.09
N GLY A 431 33.01 -0.93 24.48
CA GLY A 431 32.88 -2.09 25.33
C GLY A 431 33.68 -3.26 24.73
N PRO A 432 34.03 -4.28 25.53
CA PRO A 432 34.86 -5.39 25.08
C PRO A 432 34.35 -5.87 23.72
N ILE A 433 35.18 -5.64 22.69
CA ILE A 433 34.90 -6.01 21.32
C ILE A 433 34.61 -7.51 21.36
N HIS A 434 33.38 -7.88 21.02
CA HIS A 434 32.99 -9.16 20.47
C HIS A 434 34.23 -9.87 19.90
N THR A 435 34.76 -10.84 20.66
CA THR A 435 36.00 -11.56 20.33
C THR A 435 35.88 -12.19 18.93
N PRO A 436 36.97 -12.52 18.22
CA PRO A 436 36.86 -13.31 16.98
C PRO A 436 36.05 -14.60 17.13
N ALA A 437 35.91 -15.13 18.36
CA ALA A 437 35.01 -16.23 18.70
C ALA A 437 33.50 -15.89 18.54
N SER A 438 33.11 -14.62 18.63
CA SER A 438 31.75 -14.13 18.33
C SER A 438 31.51 -13.83 16.84
N LEU A 439 32.54 -13.99 16.01
CA LEU A 439 32.46 -14.04 14.54
C LEU A 439 32.78 -15.43 14.00
N ALA A 440 33.00 -16.42 14.87
CA ALA A 440 32.88 -17.80 14.45
C ALA A 440 31.45 -18.00 13.95
N PRO A 441 31.22 -18.75 12.86
CA PRO A 441 29.87 -19.22 12.59
C PRO A 441 29.39 -19.85 13.90
N ALA A 442 28.21 -19.43 14.38
CA ALA A 442 27.46 -20.27 15.29
C ALA A 442 27.51 -21.68 14.70
N GLY A 443 27.72 -22.69 15.55
CA GLY A 443 27.92 -24.08 15.16
C GLY A 443 26.88 -24.59 14.16
N PRO A 444 27.00 -25.86 13.69
CA PRO A 444 26.14 -26.40 12.64
C PRO A 444 24.70 -25.99 12.91
N ALA A 445 24.08 -25.37 11.89
CA ALA A 445 22.78 -24.71 11.92
C ALA A 445 21.98 -25.21 13.13
N GLY A 446 21.93 -24.37 14.17
CA GLY A 446 21.07 -24.63 15.31
C GLY A 446 19.72 -25.05 14.75
N GLU A 447 19.21 -26.15 15.30
CA GLU A 447 17.92 -26.73 14.95
C GLU A 447 16.95 -25.61 14.58
N PRO A 448 16.21 -25.72 13.45
CA PRO A 448 15.23 -24.71 13.07
C PRO A 448 14.46 -24.32 14.34
N PRO A 449 14.19 -23.02 14.58
CA PRO A 449 13.49 -22.60 15.78
C PRO A 449 12.32 -23.58 15.96
N PRO A 450 12.16 -24.18 17.16
CA PRO A 450 11.15 -25.18 17.35
C PRO A 450 9.87 -24.64 16.73
N PRO A 451 9.16 -25.45 15.92
CA PRO A 451 7.97 -24.99 15.24
C PRO A 451 7.16 -24.21 16.27
N PRO A 452 6.62 -23.03 15.91
CA PRO A 452 5.86 -22.22 16.84
C PRO A 452 4.94 -23.18 17.60
N PRO A 453 4.90 -23.10 18.95
CA PRO A 453 4.14 -24.04 19.75
C PRO A 453 2.80 -24.22 19.04
N PRO A 454 2.36 -25.46 18.75
CA PRO A 454 1.18 -25.68 17.94
C PRO A 454 0.14 -24.74 18.47
N LEU A 455 -0.32 -23.82 17.61
CA LEU A 455 -1.32 -22.84 17.98
C LEU A 455 -2.37 -23.64 18.72
N ARG A 456 -2.50 -23.36 20.03
CA ARG A 456 -3.67 -23.81 20.76
C ARG A 456 -4.82 -23.18 19.99
N ARG A 457 -5.51 -23.99 19.18
CA ARG A 457 -6.77 -23.59 18.54
C ARG A 457 -7.62 -23.05 19.68
N PRO A 458 -8.01 -21.77 19.71
CA PRO A 458 -9.15 -21.40 20.53
C PRO A 458 -10.38 -21.83 19.74
N GLU A 459 -10.79 -23.09 19.93
CA GLU A 459 -12.22 -23.45 19.97
C GLU A 459 -13.06 -23.13 18.69
N PRO A 460 -14.41 -23.26 18.66
CA PRO A 460 -15.20 -23.35 17.42
C PRO A 460 -15.08 -22.09 16.56
N LEU A 461 -14.85 -22.24 15.25
CA LEU A 461 -14.69 -21.15 14.26
C LEU A 461 -15.74 -20.04 14.39
N LEU A 462 -16.96 -20.38 14.81
CA LEU A 462 -18.06 -19.45 15.03
C LEU A 462 -17.81 -18.47 16.17
N VAL A 463 -17.13 -18.89 17.24
CA VAL A 463 -16.76 -18.02 18.37
C VAL A 463 -15.77 -16.97 17.90
N THR A 464 -14.70 -17.39 17.22
CA THR A 464 -13.72 -16.47 16.64
C THR A 464 -14.38 -15.51 15.65
N PHE A 465 -15.25 -16.02 14.78
CA PHE A 465 -15.99 -15.18 13.84
C PHE A 465 -16.81 -14.10 14.55
N ARG A 466 -17.58 -14.47 15.59
CA ARG A 466 -18.38 -13.52 16.39
C ARG A 466 -17.52 -12.44 17.04
N GLU A 467 -16.43 -12.85 17.69
CA GLU A 467 -15.50 -11.91 18.34
C GLU A 467 -14.89 -10.94 17.33
N ARG A 468 -14.39 -11.45 16.19
CA ARG A 468 -13.77 -10.61 15.17
C ARG A 468 -14.78 -9.66 14.52
N ALA A 469 -15.96 -10.14 14.15
CA ALA A 469 -17.03 -9.30 13.60
C ALA A 469 -17.44 -8.20 14.60
N ALA A 470 -17.55 -8.52 15.90
CA ALA A 470 -17.88 -7.55 16.94
C ALA A 470 -16.81 -6.45 17.08
N THR A 471 -15.51 -6.79 17.00
CA THR A 471 -14.43 -5.77 17.03
C THR A 471 -14.51 -4.78 15.86
N LEU A 472 -15.11 -5.19 14.75
CA LEU A 472 -15.34 -4.37 13.56
C LEU A 472 -16.66 -3.60 13.61
N GLY A 473 -17.42 -3.73 14.70
CA GLY A 473 -18.71 -3.08 14.90
C GLY A 473 -19.87 -3.75 14.17
N ALA A 474 -19.71 -4.99 13.71
CA ALA A 474 -20.82 -5.80 13.20
C ALA A 474 -21.53 -6.52 14.36
N GLU A 475 -22.85 -6.52 14.33
CA GLU A 475 -23.67 -7.30 15.24
C GLU A 475 -23.78 -8.73 14.72
N VAL A 476 -23.57 -9.75 15.55
CA VAL A 476 -23.74 -11.16 15.14
C VAL A 476 -24.79 -11.83 16.02
N THR A 477 -25.85 -12.33 15.39
CA THR A 477 -27.05 -12.88 16.04
C THR A 477 -27.46 -14.20 15.38
N ASP A 478 -28.28 -14.99 16.08
CA ASP A 478 -28.90 -16.22 15.55
C ASP A 478 -30.30 -15.96 14.98
N ALA A 479 -30.90 -14.83 15.36
CA ALA A 479 -32.24 -14.44 14.95
C ALA A 479 -32.28 -12.97 14.56
N TYR A 480 -33.16 -12.64 13.61
CA TYR A 480 -33.29 -11.31 13.05
C TYR A 480 -34.76 -10.94 12.86
N THR A 481 -35.10 -9.72 13.27
CA THR A 481 -36.41 -9.11 13.04
C THR A 481 -36.25 -7.96 12.04
N PRO A 482 -36.96 -7.98 10.89
CA PRO A 482 -36.85 -6.93 9.89
C PRO A 482 -37.25 -5.54 10.40
N GLU A 483 -36.43 -4.55 10.11
CA GLU A 483 -36.68 -3.12 10.30
C GLU A 483 -36.88 -2.44 8.92
N PRO A 484 -37.70 -1.37 8.82
CA PRO A 484 -37.75 -0.54 7.62
C PRO A 484 -36.34 0.00 7.28
N GLY A 485 -35.95 -0.04 6.01
CA GLY A 485 -34.61 0.40 5.55
C GLY A 485 -33.56 -0.71 5.52
N ASP A 486 -33.89 -1.91 6.00
CA ASP A 486 -32.99 -3.06 5.92
C ASP A 486 -32.81 -3.55 4.49
N ARG A 487 -31.56 -3.89 4.15
CA ARG A 487 -31.22 -4.69 2.99
C ARG A 487 -30.70 -6.05 3.43
N THR A 488 -31.53 -7.08 3.27
CA THR A 488 -31.15 -8.47 3.55
C THR A 488 -30.50 -9.12 2.34
N VAL A 489 -29.35 -9.78 2.54
CA VAL A 489 -28.62 -10.53 1.51
C VAL A 489 -28.09 -11.85 2.08
N GLU A 490 -27.87 -12.84 1.21
CA GLU A 490 -27.25 -14.11 1.58
C GLU A 490 -25.76 -14.12 1.23
N ALA A 491 -24.92 -14.54 2.17
CA ALA A 491 -23.50 -14.72 1.95
C ALA A 491 -23.18 -16.11 1.43
N ALA A 492 -22.25 -16.19 0.48
CA ALA A 492 -21.72 -17.45 -0.01
C ALA A 492 -20.87 -18.17 1.06
N ALA A 493 -20.11 -17.39 1.85
CA ALA A 493 -19.26 -17.88 2.93
C ALA A 493 -18.91 -16.73 3.91
N ALA A 494 -18.25 -17.05 5.01
CA ALA A 494 -17.67 -16.09 5.94
C ALA A 494 -16.29 -16.52 6.44
N VAL A 495 -15.49 -15.57 6.95
CA VAL A 495 -14.11 -15.81 7.37
C VAL A 495 -13.95 -15.54 8.86
N ALA A 496 -13.65 -16.57 9.64
CA ALA A 496 -13.51 -16.50 11.08
C ALA A 496 -12.39 -15.54 11.52
N ALA A 497 -11.20 -15.65 10.94
CA ALA A 497 -10.04 -14.84 11.34
C ALA A 497 -10.22 -13.33 11.13
N THR A 498 -11.13 -12.93 10.24
CA THR A 498 -11.32 -11.53 9.86
C THR A 498 -12.70 -10.98 10.23
N GLY A 499 -13.67 -11.83 10.59
CA GLY A 499 -15.06 -11.43 10.80
C GLY A 499 -15.76 -10.96 9.52
N SER A 500 -15.24 -11.36 8.35
CA SER A 500 -15.71 -10.89 7.05
C SER A 500 -16.74 -11.85 6.45
N VAL A 501 -17.58 -11.36 5.56
CA VAL A 501 -18.55 -12.15 4.78
C VAL A 501 -18.30 -11.98 3.29
N LEU A 502 -18.50 -13.07 2.54
CA LEU A 502 -18.39 -13.08 1.08
C LEU A 502 -19.79 -13.03 0.46
N LEU A 503 -20.05 -11.99 -0.31
CA LEU A 503 -21.24 -11.83 -1.13
C LEU A 503 -20.87 -12.10 -2.59
N THR A 504 -21.74 -12.76 -3.34
CA THR A 504 -21.54 -13.08 -4.77
C THR A 504 -22.80 -12.76 -5.57
N ALA A 505 -22.65 -12.62 -6.88
CA ALA A 505 -23.77 -12.39 -7.80
C ALA A 505 -24.66 -11.21 -7.36
N GLU A 506 -25.99 -11.40 -7.28
CA GLU A 506 -26.93 -10.33 -6.90
C GLU A 506 -26.72 -9.81 -5.46
N ALA A 507 -26.23 -10.67 -4.55
CA ALA A 507 -25.91 -10.25 -3.18
C ALA A 507 -24.72 -9.28 -3.13
N ALA A 508 -23.85 -9.31 -4.15
CA ALA A 508 -22.74 -8.37 -4.32
C ALA A 508 -23.16 -7.05 -5.00
N ASP A 509 -24.46 -6.78 -5.20
CA ASP A 509 -24.92 -5.49 -5.72
C ASP A 509 -24.57 -4.34 -4.79
N ARG A 510 -23.56 -3.57 -5.20
CA ARG A 510 -23.03 -2.44 -4.46
C ARG A 510 -24.07 -1.33 -4.31
N ARG A 511 -24.94 -1.09 -5.31
CA ARG A 511 -25.92 0.00 -5.25
C ARG A 511 -26.93 -0.23 -4.13
N GLY A 512 -27.46 -1.45 -4.01
CA GLY A 512 -28.36 -1.83 -2.92
C GLY A 512 -27.70 -1.74 -1.55
N LEU A 513 -26.43 -2.15 -1.43
CA LEU A 513 -25.70 -2.13 -0.16
C LEU A 513 -25.39 -0.71 0.34
N LEU A 514 -25.01 0.22 -0.55
CA LEU A 514 -24.69 1.59 -0.17
C LEU A 514 -25.93 2.42 0.21
N ARG A 515 -27.11 2.06 -0.28
CA ARG A 515 -28.38 2.77 0.01
C ARG A 515 -29.07 2.30 1.29
N ALA A 516 -28.59 1.21 1.89
CA ALA A 516 -29.23 0.60 3.04
C ALA A 516 -28.79 1.30 4.34
N ASP A 517 -29.75 1.58 5.22
CA ASP A 517 -29.47 2.07 6.56
C ASP A 517 -28.76 0.98 7.38
N ARG A 518 -29.22 -0.27 7.22
CA ARG A 518 -28.61 -1.48 7.78
C ARG A 518 -28.54 -2.58 6.72
N VAL A 519 -27.37 -3.16 6.58
CA VAL A 519 -27.18 -4.39 5.80
C VAL A 519 -27.30 -5.58 6.74
N VAL A 520 -28.14 -6.54 6.36
CA VAL A 520 -28.36 -7.78 7.11
C VAL A 520 -27.87 -8.94 6.27
N VAL A 521 -26.83 -9.62 6.74
CA VAL A 521 -26.18 -10.71 6.01
C VAL A 521 -26.53 -12.03 6.65
N LEU A 522 -27.18 -12.90 5.89
CA LEU A 522 -27.52 -14.26 6.29
C LEU A 522 -26.35 -15.17 5.89
N VAL A 523 -25.79 -15.93 6.83
CA VAL A 523 -24.71 -16.86 6.54
C VAL A 523 -24.91 -18.19 7.27
N ASP A 524 -24.73 -19.29 6.54
CA ASP A 524 -24.80 -20.62 7.12
C ASP A 524 -23.53 -20.91 7.93
N ALA A 525 -23.69 -21.43 9.15
CA ALA A 525 -22.60 -21.65 10.09
C ALA A 525 -21.54 -22.65 9.58
N ASP A 526 -21.94 -23.60 8.73
CA ASP A 526 -21.05 -24.59 8.10
C ASP A 526 -20.21 -24.00 6.95
N ARG A 527 -20.51 -22.76 6.51
CA ARG A 527 -19.75 -22.02 5.49
C ARG A 527 -18.81 -20.97 6.06
N VAL A 528 -18.53 -21.04 7.36
CA VAL A 528 -17.51 -20.22 8.01
C VAL A 528 -16.15 -20.89 7.85
N VAL A 529 -15.30 -20.32 7.00
CA VAL A 529 -13.93 -20.76 6.75
C VAL A 529 -12.94 -20.06 7.68
N PRO A 530 -11.75 -20.63 7.95
CA PRO A 530 -10.84 -20.03 8.91
C PRO A 530 -10.17 -18.75 8.39
N TYR A 531 -9.68 -18.72 7.14
CA TYR A 531 -8.88 -17.62 6.61
C TYR A 531 -9.35 -17.12 5.23
N PRO A 532 -8.94 -15.91 4.80
CA PRO A 532 -9.34 -15.37 3.50
C PRO A 532 -8.96 -16.25 2.30
N ALA A 533 -7.80 -16.92 2.35
CA ALA A 533 -7.39 -17.87 1.30
C ALA A 533 -8.38 -19.03 1.10
N ASP A 534 -9.11 -19.43 2.14
CA ASP A 534 -10.06 -20.54 2.10
C ASP A 534 -11.40 -20.17 1.42
N LEU A 535 -11.56 -18.90 1.00
CA LEU A 535 -12.73 -18.45 0.25
C LEU A 535 -12.75 -18.88 -1.22
N GLU A 536 -11.62 -19.37 -1.75
CA GLU A 536 -11.48 -19.71 -3.18
C GLU A 536 -12.64 -20.56 -3.73
N PRO A 537 -13.10 -21.64 -3.06
CA PRO A 537 -14.20 -22.47 -3.57
C PRO A 537 -15.56 -21.75 -3.66
N PHE A 538 -15.72 -20.63 -2.94
CA PHE A 538 -16.97 -19.90 -2.81
C PHE A 538 -17.04 -18.64 -3.69
N LEU A 539 -15.93 -18.21 -4.29
CA LEU A 539 -15.85 -16.97 -5.07
C LEU A 539 -16.71 -16.98 -6.34
N GLY A 540 -16.88 -18.17 -6.94
CA GLY A 540 -17.47 -18.31 -8.27
C GLY A 540 -16.76 -17.49 -9.36
N ASP A 541 -17.39 -17.39 -10.53
CA ASP A 541 -16.83 -16.74 -11.73
C ASP A 541 -17.31 -15.29 -11.94
N GLY A 542 -18.32 -14.87 -11.19
CA GLY A 542 -18.98 -13.57 -11.34
C GLY A 542 -18.43 -12.46 -10.44
N GLU A 543 -19.27 -11.44 -10.26
CA GLU A 543 -19.06 -10.37 -9.28
C GLU A 543 -19.01 -10.95 -7.86
N ALA A 544 -18.04 -10.49 -7.08
CA ALA A 544 -17.97 -10.81 -5.66
C ALA A 544 -17.53 -9.61 -4.82
N LEU A 545 -17.94 -9.61 -3.55
CA LEU A 545 -17.61 -8.58 -2.57
C LEU A 545 -17.33 -9.24 -1.23
N ILE A 546 -16.12 -9.04 -0.71
CA ILE A 546 -15.85 -9.33 0.70
C ILE A 546 -16.15 -8.06 1.50
N LEU A 547 -17.11 -8.17 2.42
CA LEU A 547 -17.52 -7.10 3.33
C LEU A 547 -16.96 -7.37 4.73
N THR A 548 -16.26 -6.39 5.30
CA THR A 548 -15.55 -6.52 6.59
C THR A 548 -15.96 -5.41 7.54
N GLY A 549 -17.09 -5.60 8.24
CA GLY A 549 -17.69 -4.56 9.07
C GLY A 549 -18.33 -3.43 8.26
N ALA A 550 -18.76 -2.38 8.95
CA ALA A 550 -19.31 -1.17 8.33
C ALA A 550 -18.23 -0.34 7.61
N SER A 551 -18.67 0.52 6.67
CA SER A 551 -17.82 1.55 6.04
C SER A 551 -17.13 2.39 7.11
N ARG A 552 -15.82 2.63 6.96
CA ARG A 552 -15.03 3.40 7.93
C ARG A 552 -13.80 4.06 7.31
N THR A 553 -13.50 5.29 7.71
CA THR A 553 -12.23 5.98 7.39
C THR A 553 -11.54 6.43 8.67
N ALA A 554 -10.24 6.66 8.59
CA ALA A 554 -9.42 7.26 9.64
C ALA A 554 -8.43 8.28 9.05
N ASP A 555 -8.80 8.98 7.98
CA ASP A 555 -7.89 9.90 7.26
C ASP A 555 -7.65 11.22 8.00
N ILE A 556 -8.59 11.64 8.85
CA ILE A 556 -8.44 12.84 9.68
C ILE A 556 -7.93 12.42 11.07
N GLU A 557 -6.64 12.65 11.31
CA GLU A 557 -5.94 12.38 12.59
C GLU A 557 -6.13 10.96 13.15
N LYS A 558 -6.34 9.96 12.28
CA LYS A 558 -6.58 8.56 12.69
C LYS A 558 -7.82 8.35 13.57
N GLN A 559 -8.74 9.30 13.59
CA GLN A 559 -10.04 9.11 14.24
C GLN A 559 -10.99 8.35 13.32
N ILE A 560 -11.53 7.24 13.81
CA ILE A 560 -12.43 6.38 13.02
C ILE A 560 -13.79 7.07 12.86
N VAL A 561 -14.17 7.35 11.62
CA VAL A 561 -15.51 7.80 11.22
C VAL A 561 -16.19 6.67 10.47
N ARG A 562 -17.37 6.25 10.92
CA ARG A 562 -18.17 5.18 10.28
C ARG A 562 -19.25 5.77 9.37
N GLY A 563 -19.69 4.99 8.38
CA GLY A 563 -20.81 5.37 7.51
C GLY A 563 -20.49 6.52 6.57
N ILE A 564 -19.39 6.42 5.83
CA ILE A 564 -19.07 7.41 4.80
C ILE A 564 -20.02 7.20 3.63
N HIS A 565 -19.73 6.28 2.69
CA HIS A 565 -20.64 6.00 1.57
C HIS A 565 -21.39 4.67 1.70
N GLY A 566 -21.01 3.80 2.64
CA GLY A 566 -21.70 2.53 2.90
C GLY A 566 -22.46 2.52 4.23
N SER A 567 -23.16 1.42 4.51
CA SER A 567 -24.03 1.31 5.69
C SER A 567 -23.28 1.57 7.00
N GLU A 568 -23.96 2.24 7.92
CA GLU A 568 -23.48 2.48 9.28
C GLU A 568 -23.60 1.23 10.15
N ARG A 569 -24.62 0.39 9.87
CA ARG A 569 -24.93 -0.84 10.59
C ARG A 569 -24.74 -2.06 9.69
N LEU A 570 -24.10 -3.09 10.25
CA LEU A 570 -23.99 -4.42 9.67
C LEU A 570 -24.42 -5.44 10.71
N THR A 571 -25.43 -6.22 10.39
CA THR A 571 -25.89 -7.35 11.22
C THR A 571 -25.67 -8.64 10.45
N ILE A 572 -25.08 -9.64 11.09
CA ILE A 572 -24.80 -10.96 10.53
C ILE A 572 -25.64 -11.98 11.28
N VAL A 573 -26.45 -12.72 10.55
CA VAL A 573 -27.32 -13.77 11.09
C VAL A 573 -26.70 -15.13 10.79
N LEU A 574 -26.25 -15.84 11.83
CA LEU A 574 -25.70 -17.18 11.71
C LEU A 574 -26.84 -18.21 11.72
N ARG A 575 -27.04 -18.91 10.60
CA ARG A 575 -28.05 -19.97 10.46
C ARG A 575 -27.45 -21.33 10.79
N GLY A 576 -28.21 -22.18 11.46
CA GLY A 576 -27.80 -23.57 11.77
C GLY A 576 -26.69 -23.70 12.83
N ALA A 577 -26.51 -22.68 13.68
CA ALA A 577 -25.52 -22.67 14.75
C ALA A 577 -25.99 -23.35 16.07
N GLY A 578 -27.20 -23.92 16.10
CA GLY A 578 -27.86 -24.46 17.29
C GLY A 578 -28.45 -25.85 17.12
#